data_AF-A0A822ED40-F1
#
_entry.id   AF-A0A822ED40-F1
#
_cell.length_a   1.000
_cell.length_b   1.000
_cell.length_c   1.000
_cell.angle_alpha   90.00
_cell.angle_beta   90.00
_cell.angle_gamma   90.00
#
_symmetry.space_group_name_H-M   'P 1'
#
loop_
_entity.id
_entity.type
_entity.pdbx_description
1 polymer ?
#
loop_
_entity_poly.entity_id
_entity_poly.type
_entity_poly.pdbx_seq_one_letter_code
_entity_poly.pdbx_strand_id
1 'polypeptide(L)'
;SQCKYEASISKTYWNVFQAVLNTIHEHIDELYTNIQDEFNIFVQFQNLLHALKSRVTVWTIQNQLRSTLPPSIRILLKYKHYLQNRYRKTKLENDRLDLRLWSKITKQETLNHKARQWNSFLSKLASPNPKTFWNHVKLLNKKPKKGFSGITDDDNMNIYKTPASILLYLQQHFENRFASPNLDISNKTDINANDLWQRLTTVKNDNSIQEQ
;
A
#
# COMPACT_ATOMS: atom_id res chain seq x y z
N SER A 1 15.35 -1.60 -22.33
CA SER A 1 14.06 -0.96 -22.68
C SER A 1 12.92 -1.56 -21.87
N GLN A 2 12.32 -0.81 -20.95
CA GLN A 2 11.11 -1.26 -20.23
C GLN A 2 9.92 -1.18 -21.19
N CYS A 3 9.15 -2.27 -21.30
CA CYS A 3 7.95 -2.32 -22.13
C CYS A 3 6.88 -1.43 -21.48
N LYS A 4 6.51 -0.34 -22.16
CA LYS A 4 5.39 0.52 -21.78
C LYS A 4 4.12 -0.09 -22.33
N TYR A 5 3.02 0.02 -21.60
CA TYR A 5 1.70 -0.30 -22.13
C TYR A 5 0.75 0.86 -21.87
N GLU A 6 -0.17 1.07 -22.80
CA GLU A 6 -1.20 2.09 -22.69
C GLU A 6 -2.31 1.57 -21.78
N ALA A 7 -2.56 2.29 -20.69
CA ALA A 7 -3.69 2.05 -19.82
C ALA A 7 -4.60 3.27 -19.83
N SER A 8 -5.89 3.06 -20.05
CA SER A 8 -6.90 4.10 -19.84
C SER A 8 -7.11 4.29 -18.35
N ILE A 9 -6.86 5.51 -17.87
CA ILE A 9 -7.04 5.88 -16.46
C ILE A 9 -8.07 7.00 -16.42
N SER A 10 -9.13 6.80 -15.65
CA SER A 10 -10.11 7.84 -15.36
C SER A 10 -9.51 8.88 -14.41
N LYS A 11 -9.59 10.14 -14.81
CA LYS A 11 -9.27 11.28 -13.94
C LYS A 11 -10.52 12.13 -13.80
N THR A 12 -11.09 12.12 -12.60
CA THR A 12 -12.25 12.96 -12.26
C THR A 12 -11.74 14.31 -11.76
N TYR A 13 -12.21 15.40 -12.35
CA TYR A 13 -11.91 16.76 -11.87
C TYR A 13 -12.81 17.10 -10.67
N TRP A 14 -12.40 16.67 -9.47
CA TRP A 14 -13.20 16.83 -8.25
C TRP A 14 -13.59 18.27 -7.92
N ASN A 15 -12.75 19.25 -8.25
CA ASN A 15 -13.06 20.66 -8.03
C ASN A 15 -14.25 21.13 -8.88
N VAL A 16 -14.32 20.67 -10.15
CA VAL A 16 -15.45 20.96 -11.05
C VAL A 16 -16.69 20.21 -10.58
N PHE A 17 -16.53 18.94 -10.19
CA PHE A 17 -17.62 18.13 -9.64
C PHE A 17 -18.25 18.80 -8.40
N GLN A 18 -17.42 19.31 -7.49
CA GLN A 18 -17.86 20.03 -6.29
C GLN A 18 -18.53 21.37 -6.63
N ALA A 19 -17.99 22.13 -7.58
CA ALA A 19 -18.60 23.40 -8.00
C ALA A 19 -20.00 23.18 -8.58
N VAL A 20 -20.18 22.18 -9.45
CA VAL A 20 -21.50 21.87 -10.03
C VAL A 20 -22.47 21.35 -8.96
N LEU A 21 -22.00 20.55 -8.00
CA LEU A 21 -22.87 20.10 -6.90
C LEU A 21 -23.35 21.26 -6.02
N ASN A 22 -22.48 22.23 -5.73
CA ASN A 22 -22.87 23.40 -4.95
C ASN A 22 -23.92 24.25 -5.70
N THR A 23 -23.78 24.43 -7.02
CA THR A 23 -24.79 25.15 -7.82
C THR A 23 -26.12 24.40 -7.92
N ILE A 24 -26.06 23.06 -8.00
CA ILE A 24 -27.28 22.24 -8.03
C ILE A 24 -27.96 22.28 -6.67
N HIS A 25 -27.20 22.25 -5.57
CA HIS A 25 -27.74 22.29 -4.21
C HIS A 25 -28.64 23.50 -3.95
N GLU A 26 -28.31 24.66 -4.51
CA GLU A 26 -29.14 25.87 -4.41
C GLU A 26 -30.52 25.75 -5.09
N HIS A 27 -30.66 24.81 -6.04
CA HIS A 27 -31.87 24.59 -6.83
C HIS A 27 -32.52 23.23 -6.56
N ILE A 28 -32.00 22.49 -5.58
CA ILE A 28 -32.46 21.14 -5.24
C ILE A 28 -33.89 21.20 -4.66
N ASP A 29 -34.23 22.24 -3.91
CA ASP A 29 -35.55 22.42 -3.31
C ASP A 29 -36.66 22.57 -4.36
N GLU A 30 -36.36 23.16 -5.52
CA GLU A 30 -37.29 23.29 -6.67
C GLU A 30 -37.49 21.96 -7.42
N LEU A 31 -36.54 21.02 -7.33
CA LEU A 31 -36.66 19.70 -7.95
C LEU A 31 -37.51 18.74 -7.10
N TYR A 32 -37.61 18.97 -5.80
CA TYR A 32 -38.38 18.15 -4.87
C TYR A 32 -39.89 18.43 -4.89
N THR A 33 -40.35 19.57 -5.43
CA THR A 33 -41.77 19.96 -5.38
C THR A 33 -42.71 19.11 -6.25
N ASN A 34 -42.17 18.29 -7.17
CA ASN A 34 -42.97 17.54 -8.16
C ASN A 34 -42.96 16.01 -7.98
N ILE A 35 -42.36 15.46 -6.93
CA ILE A 35 -42.15 14.01 -6.80
C ILE A 35 -42.79 13.47 -5.51
N GLN A 36 -43.76 12.56 -5.65
CA GLN A 36 -44.54 12.01 -4.51
C GLN A 36 -43.89 10.83 -3.79
N ASP A 37 -42.81 10.24 -4.32
CA ASP A 37 -42.24 8.99 -3.84
C ASP A 37 -40.74 9.13 -3.52
N GLU A 38 -40.41 9.16 -2.22
CA GLU A 38 -39.06 9.43 -1.68
C GLU A 38 -37.98 8.50 -2.24
N PHE A 39 -38.34 7.23 -2.51
CA PHE A 39 -37.39 6.24 -3.03
C PHE A 39 -36.97 6.53 -4.47
N ASN A 40 -37.92 6.98 -5.30
CA ASN A 40 -37.63 7.37 -6.67
C ASN A 40 -36.73 8.61 -6.75
N ILE A 41 -36.86 9.52 -5.77
CA ILE A 41 -36.01 10.71 -5.70
C ILE A 41 -34.55 10.34 -5.42
N PHE A 42 -34.32 9.40 -4.49
CA PHE A 42 -32.97 8.92 -4.20
C PHE A 42 -32.31 8.28 -5.43
N VAL A 43 -33.07 7.45 -6.17
CA VAL A 43 -32.57 6.81 -7.41
C VAL A 43 -32.27 7.84 -8.50
N GLN A 44 -33.14 8.83 -8.69
CA GLN A 44 -32.91 9.89 -9.67
C GLN A 44 -31.70 10.76 -9.29
N PHE A 45 -31.55 11.08 -8.01
CA PHE A 45 -30.39 11.81 -7.51
C PHE A 45 -29.09 11.00 -7.68
N GLN A 46 -29.12 9.70 -7.38
CA GLN A 46 -27.98 8.82 -7.63
C GLN A 46 -27.61 8.76 -9.12
N ASN A 47 -28.59 8.71 -10.01
CA ASN A 47 -28.38 8.73 -11.46
C ASN A 47 -27.80 10.07 -11.93
N LEU A 48 -28.26 11.18 -11.37
CA LEU A 48 -27.71 12.52 -11.61
C LEU A 48 -26.24 12.59 -11.20
N LEU A 49 -25.90 12.13 -10.00
CA LEU A 49 -24.52 12.08 -9.51
C LEU A 49 -23.62 11.22 -10.41
N HIS A 50 -24.12 10.08 -10.89
CA HIS A 50 -23.38 9.22 -11.81
C HIS A 50 -23.17 9.90 -13.17
N ALA A 51 -24.20 10.55 -13.73
CA ALA A 51 -24.12 11.28 -14.98
C ALA A 51 -23.12 12.44 -14.88
N LEU A 52 -23.18 13.22 -13.79
CA LEU A 52 -22.30 14.34 -13.53
C LEU A 52 -20.85 13.87 -13.35
N LYS A 53 -20.64 12.81 -12.57
CA LYS A 53 -19.32 12.19 -12.42
C LYS A 53 -18.77 11.72 -13.77
N SER A 54 -19.60 11.10 -14.60
CA SER A 54 -19.20 10.66 -15.94
C SER A 54 -18.77 11.83 -16.83
N ARG A 55 -19.53 12.94 -16.83
CA ARG A 55 -19.21 14.17 -17.58
C ARG A 55 -17.91 14.85 -17.12
N VAL A 56 -17.64 14.81 -15.81
CA VAL A 56 -16.44 15.43 -15.21
C VAL A 56 -15.24 14.48 -15.18
N THR A 57 -15.40 13.24 -15.64
CA THR A 57 -14.32 12.26 -15.74
C THR A 57 -13.76 12.22 -17.15
N VAL A 58 -12.48 12.60 -17.29
CA VAL A 58 -11.75 12.45 -18.54
C VAL A 58 -10.94 11.16 -18.49
N TRP A 59 -11.12 10.33 -19.52
CA TRP A 59 -10.28 9.15 -19.71
C TRP A 59 -9.00 9.58 -20.41
N THR A 60 -7.88 9.41 -19.72
CA THR A 60 -6.56 9.72 -20.28
C THR A 60 -5.80 8.44 -20.50
N ILE A 61 -5.23 8.28 -21.70
CA ILE A 61 -4.32 7.18 -22.00
C ILE A 61 -2.97 7.55 -21.39
N GLN A 62 -2.53 6.79 -20.41
CA GLN A 62 -1.22 6.96 -19.80
C GLN A 62 -0.33 5.76 -20.09
N ASN A 63 0.90 6.05 -20.52
CA ASN A 63 1.96 5.07 -20.68
C ASN A 63 2.43 4.61 -19.29
N GLN A 64 1.96 3.45 -18.86
CA GLN A 64 2.43 2.84 -17.63
C GLN A 64 3.63 1.94 -17.91
N LEU A 65 4.60 1.98 -17.00
CA LEU A 65 5.66 0.99 -16.95
C LEU A 65 5.04 -0.33 -16.49
N ARG A 66 5.16 -1.38 -17.30
CA ARG A 66 4.81 -2.73 -16.84
C ARG A 66 5.66 -3.03 -15.61
N SER A 67 5.04 -3.58 -14.55
CA SER A 67 5.82 -4.12 -13.42
C SER A 67 6.74 -5.20 -13.97
N THR A 68 8.00 -4.85 -14.23
CA THR A 68 8.91 -5.77 -14.90
C THR A 68 9.38 -6.78 -13.88
N LEU A 69 9.05 -8.06 -14.14
CA LEU A 69 9.74 -9.16 -13.51
C LEU A 69 11.27 -8.96 -13.68
N PRO A 70 12.07 -9.26 -12.65
CA PRO A 70 13.53 -9.19 -12.73
C PRO A 70 14.07 -9.89 -13.98
N PRO A 71 15.18 -9.40 -14.55
CA PRO A 71 15.85 -10.06 -15.68
C PRO A 71 16.09 -11.56 -15.43
N SER A 72 16.53 -11.93 -14.23
CA SER A 72 16.77 -13.32 -13.83
C SER A 72 15.53 -14.21 -14.00
N ILE A 73 14.38 -13.80 -13.47
CA ILE A 73 13.12 -14.56 -13.59
C ILE A 73 12.63 -14.61 -15.04
N ARG A 74 12.82 -13.53 -15.81
CA ARG A 74 12.44 -13.51 -17.23
C ARG A 74 13.23 -14.54 -18.04
N ILE A 75 14.52 -14.71 -17.76
CA ILE A 75 15.36 -15.72 -18.41
C ILE A 75 14.82 -17.13 -18.09
N LEU A 76 14.52 -17.41 -16.82
CA LEU A 76 13.94 -18.69 -16.39
C LEU A 76 12.60 -18.99 -17.10
N LEU A 77 11.72 -17.99 -17.19
CA LEU A 77 10.42 -18.14 -17.88
C LEU A 77 10.58 -18.38 -19.38
N LYS A 78 11.52 -17.68 -20.05
CA LYS A 78 11.82 -17.91 -21.46
C LYS A 78 12.33 -19.33 -21.69
N TYR A 79 13.25 -19.81 -20.85
CA TYR A 79 13.80 -21.15 -20.97
C TYR A 79 12.74 -22.23 -20.70
N LYS A 80 11.90 -22.04 -19.68
CA LYS A 80 10.74 -22.91 -19.44
C LYS A 80 9.79 -22.96 -20.64
N HIS A 81 9.52 -21.82 -21.27
CA HIS A 81 8.66 -21.77 -22.46
C HIS A 81 9.29 -22.47 -23.67
N TYR A 82 10.60 -22.33 -23.85
CA TYR A 82 11.35 -23.08 -24.85
C TYR A 82 11.21 -24.60 -24.65
N LEU A 83 11.42 -25.09 -23.42
CA LEU A 83 11.24 -26.51 -23.09
C LEU A 83 9.79 -26.99 -23.31
N GLN A 84 8.79 -26.15 -22.98
CA GLN A 84 7.38 -26.45 -23.27
C GLN A 84 7.14 -26.63 -24.77
N ASN A 85 7.67 -25.73 -25.60
CA ASN A 85 7.52 -25.80 -27.04
C ASN A 85 8.26 -27.00 -27.64
N ARG A 86 9.44 -27.32 -27.12
CA ARG A 86 10.20 -28.50 -27.51
C ARG A 86 9.43 -29.78 -27.17
N TYR A 87 9.02 -29.96 -25.92
CA TYR A 87 8.24 -31.14 -25.48
C TYR A 87 6.93 -31.31 -26.26
N ARG A 88 6.24 -30.21 -26.60
CA ARG A 88 5.04 -30.26 -27.44
C ARG A 88 5.30 -30.90 -28.81
N LYS A 89 6.48 -30.70 -29.39
CA LYS A 89 6.88 -31.22 -30.70
C LYS A 89 7.46 -32.63 -30.62
N THR A 90 8.33 -32.89 -29.64
CA THR A 90 9.15 -34.11 -29.57
C THR A 90 8.52 -35.21 -28.71
N LYS A 91 7.74 -34.85 -27.69
CA LYS A 91 7.13 -35.77 -26.71
C LYS A 91 8.12 -36.71 -25.99
N LEU A 92 9.40 -36.36 -25.98
CA LEU A 92 10.45 -37.15 -25.32
C LEU A 92 10.36 -37.06 -23.80
N GLU A 93 10.64 -38.16 -23.11
CA GLU A 93 10.59 -38.22 -21.64
C GLU A 93 11.68 -37.33 -20.99
N ASN A 94 12.84 -37.21 -21.62
CA ASN A 94 13.89 -36.29 -21.15
C ASN A 94 13.41 -34.83 -21.12
N ASP A 95 12.70 -34.39 -22.16
CA ASP A 95 12.13 -33.04 -22.22
C ASP A 95 11.04 -32.82 -21.15
N ARG A 96 10.31 -33.89 -20.77
CA ARG A 96 9.32 -33.85 -19.68
C ARG A 96 10.00 -33.71 -18.32
N LEU A 97 11.08 -34.45 -18.05
CA LEU A 97 11.85 -34.36 -16.82
C LEU A 97 12.47 -32.96 -16.67
N ASP A 98 13.08 -32.44 -17.74
CA ASP A 98 13.62 -31.08 -17.79
C ASP A 98 12.54 -30.04 -17.50
N LEU A 99 11.38 -30.17 -18.13
CA LEU A 99 10.25 -29.25 -17.92
C LEU A 99 9.74 -29.28 -16.48
N ARG A 100 9.73 -30.44 -15.83
CA ARG A 100 9.36 -30.57 -14.41
C ARG A 100 10.39 -29.90 -13.51
N LEU A 101 11.68 -30.15 -13.73
CA LEU A 101 12.78 -29.54 -12.99
C LEU A 101 12.75 -28.02 -13.11
N TRP A 102 12.70 -27.49 -14.33
CA TRP A 102 12.70 -26.06 -14.59
C TRP A 102 11.42 -25.37 -14.13
N SER A 103 10.29 -26.07 -14.11
CA SER A 103 9.06 -25.56 -13.48
C SER A 103 9.23 -25.39 -11.96
N LYS A 104 9.91 -26.33 -11.29
CA LYS A 104 10.22 -26.23 -9.86
C LYS A 104 11.18 -25.06 -9.58
N ILE A 105 12.28 -24.97 -10.33
CA ILE A 105 13.26 -23.88 -10.21
C ILE A 105 12.61 -22.52 -10.42
N THR A 106 11.83 -22.36 -11.48
CA THR A 106 11.13 -21.10 -11.78
C THR A 106 10.18 -20.73 -10.63
N LYS A 107 9.40 -21.69 -10.12
CA LYS A 107 8.49 -21.44 -8.99
C LYS A 107 9.26 -21.00 -7.75
N GLN A 108 10.35 -21.70 -7.40
CA GLN A 108 11.18 -21.37 -6.25
C GLN A 108 11.80 -19.96 -6.37
N GLU A 109 12.38 -19.61 -7.51
CA GLU A 109 12.99 -18.28 -7.68
C GLU A 109 11.94 -17.16 -7.67
N THR A 110 10.73 -17.41 -8.19
CA THR A 110 9.63 -16.44 -8.06
C THR A 110 9.19 -16.23 -6.62
N LEU A 111 9.17 -17.29 -5.80
CA LEU A 111 8.86 -17.19 -4.37
C LEU A 111 9.98 -16.46 -3.62
N ASN A 112 11.24 -16.80 -3.87
CA ASN A 112 12.40 -16.14 -3.28
C ASN A 112 12.40 -14.64 -3.60
N HIS A 113 12.12 -14.28 -4.85
CA HIS A 113 12.04 -12.88 -5.23
C HIS A 113 10.91 -12.14 -4.50
N LYS A 114 9.73 -12.75 -4.35
CA LYS A 114 8.65 -12.16 -3.54
C LYS A 114 9.07 -11.97 -2.08
N ALA A 115 9.73 -12.97 -1.49
CA ALA A 115 10.25 -12.88 -0.12
C ALA A 115 11.30 -11.76 0.04
N ARG A 116 12.25 -11.63 -0.91
CA ARG A 116 13.23 -10.53 -0.92
C ARG A 116 12.55 -9.17 -1.03
N GLN A 117 11.54 -9.03 -1.89
CA GLN A 117 10.78 -7.78 -2.00
C GLN A 117 10.03 -7.47 -0.71
N TRP A 118 9.45 -8.48 -0.06
CA TRP A 118 8.79 -8.34 1.22
C TRP A 118 9.76 -7.89 2.31
N ASN A 119 10.91 -8.53 2.43
CA ASN A 119 11.93 -8.14 3.42
C ASN A 119 12.48 -6.74 3.14
N SER A 120 12.68 -6.38 1.87
CA SER A 120 13.08 -5.02 1.48
C SER A 120 12.01 -3.98 1.78
N PHE A 121 10.74 -4.35 1.77
CA PHE A 121 9.64 -3.48 2.17
C PHE A 121 9.61 -3.31 3.68
N LEU A 122 9.71 -4.40 4.45
CA LEU A 122 9.77 -4.37 5.91
C LEU A 122 10.96 -3.56 6.41
N SER A 123 12.14 -3.69 5.79
CA SER A 123 13.32 -2.90 6.19
C SER A 123 13.15 -1.39 5.94
N LYS A 124 12.36 -1.01 4.94
CA LYS A 124 12.04 0.41 4.67
C LYS A 124 10.96 0.95 5.61
N LEU A 125 10.04 0.10 6.08
CA LEU A 125 9.11 0.44 7.15
C LEU A 125 9.82 0.53 8.51
N ALA A 126 10.75 -0.37 8.80
CA ALA A 126 11.56 -0.35 10.02
C ALA A 126 12.73 0.66 9.95
N SER A 127 12.74 1.55 8.95
CA SER A 127 13.81 2.53 8.79
C SER A 127 13.80 3.52 9.97
N PRO A 128 14.95 3.79 10.61
CA PRO A 128 15.04 4.78 11.68
C PRO A 128 14.83 6.23 11.18
N ASN A 129 14.76 6.44 9.86
CA ASN A 129 14.49 7.74 9.27
C ASN A 129 12.97 7.94 9.05
N PRO A 130 12.33 8.87 9.77
CA PRO A 130 10.88 9.09 9.70
C PRO A 130 10.38 9.46 8.29
N LYS A 131 11.21 10.16 7.50
CA LYS A 131 10.87 10.57 6.14
C LYS A 131 10.75 9.37 5.20
N THR A 132 11.60 8.37 5.37
CA THR A 132 11.60 7.13 4.56
C THR A 132 10.37 6.28 4.88
N PHE A 133 10.01 6.20 6.16
CA PHE A 133 8.80 5.54 6.65
C PHE A 133 7.53 6.18 6.07
N TRP A 134 7.32 7.49 6.30
CA TRP A 134 6.09 8.17 5.86
C TRP A 134 5.94 8.19 4.34
N ASN A 135 7.05 8.28 3.59
CA ASN A 135 7.00 8.15 2.13
C ASN A 135 6.52 6.76 1.68
N HIS A 136 6.90 5.68 2.39
CA HIS A 136 6.42 4.33 2.09
C HIS A 136 4.98 4.10 2.52
N VAL A 137 4.57 4.62 3.68
CA VAL A 137 3.18 4.58 4.15
C VAL A 137 2.25 5.32 3.17
N LYS A 138 2.65 6.50 2.69
CA LYS A 138 1.89 7.27 1.69
C LYS A 138 1.75 6.55 0.36
N LEU A 139 2.74 5.74 -0.03
CA LEU A 139 2.68 4.91 -1.24
C LEU A 139 1.70 3.74 -1.13
N LEU A 140 1.44 3.23 0.09
CA LEU A 140 0.41 2.22 0.34
C LEU A 140 -0.99 2.81 0.16
N ASN A 141 -1.22 4.03 0.65
CA ASN A 141 -2.54 4.69 0.60
C ASN A 141 -2.90 5.28 -0.77
N LYS A 142 -1.93 5.53 -1.67
CA LYS A 142 -2.19 6.30 -2.90
C LYS A 142 -2.89 5.55 -4.05
N LYS A 143 -3.00 4.20 -4.05
CA LYS A 143 -3.76 3.43 -5.07
C LYS A 143 -4.17 2.06 -4.52
N PRO A 144 -5.25 1.43 -5.05
CA PRO A 144 -5.56 0.02 -4.80
C PRO A 144 -4.51 -0.87 -5.49
N LYS A 145 -3.31 -0.93 -4.92
CA LYS A 145 -2.29 -1.88 -5.37
C LYS A 145 -2.69 -3.25 -4.85
N LYS A 146 -2.93 -4.17 -5.79
CA LYS A 146 -3.26 -5.58 -5.55
C LYS A 146 -2.44 -6.17 -4.40
N GLY A 147 -3.15 -6.60 -3.36
CA GLY A 147 -2.82 -7.73 -2.50
C GLY A 147 -1.78 -7.48 -1.42
N PHE A 148 -2.06 -6.58 -0.47
CA PHE A 148 -1.49 -6.76 0.86
C PHE A 148 -2.21 -7.96 1.49
N SER A 149 -1.52 -9.08 1.73
CA SER A 149 -2.13 -10.34 2.21
C SER A 149 -2.50 -10.33 3.70
N GLY A 150 -2.11 -9.27 4.39
CA GLY A 150 -2.39 -9.01 5.80
C GLY A 150 -1.13 -9.07 6.65
N ILE A 151 -1.20 -8.50 7.86
CA ILE A 151 -0.18 -8.64 8.91
C ILE A 151 -0.73 -9.60 9.97
N THR A 152 0.08 -10.52 10.44
CA THR A 152 -0.22 -11.36 11.60
C THR A 152 0.38 -10.75 12.85
N ASP A 153 -0.41 -10.70 13.91
CA ASP A 153 0.11 -10.47 15.25
C ASP A 153 0.78 -11.74 15.77
N ASP A 154 2.02 -11.67 16.25
CA ASP A 154 2.73 -12.84 16.78
C ASP A 154 2.11 -13.31 18.11
N ASP A 155 1.51 -12.39 18.88
CA ASP A 155 0.95 -12.69 20.21
C ASP A 155 -0.48 -13.24 20.16
N ASN A 156 -1.30 -12.77 19.21
CA ASN A 156 -2.73 -13.08 19.15
C ASN A 156 -3.14 -13.85 17.88
N MET A 157 -2.21 -14.19 16.99
CA MET A 157 -2.47 -14.88 15.71
C MET A 157 -3.53 -14.17 14.82
N ASN A 158 -3.81 -12.90 15.10
CA ASN A 158 -4.82 -12.13 14.39
C ASN A 158 -4.30 -11.67 13.04
N ILE A 159 -5.05 -11.96 11.96
CA ILE A 159 -4.69 -11.57 10.59
C ILE A 159 -5.38 -10.26 10.21
N TYR A 160 -4.65 -9.15 10.25
CA TYR A 160 -5.10 -7.84 9.81
C TYR A 160 -5.07 -7.73 8.28
N LYS A 161 -6.22 -7.86 7.62
CA LYS A 161 -6.32 -7.90 6.13
C LYS A 161 -6.69 -6.56 5.49
N THR A 162 -7.30 -5.63 6.21
CA THR A 162 -7.73 -4.34 5.66
C THR A 162 -6.63 -3.29 5.83
N PRO A 163 -6.44 -2.38 4.86
CA PRO A 163 -5.41 -1.33 4.98
C PRO A 163 -5.54 -0.51 6.27
N ALA A 164 -6.76 -0.24 6.72
CA ALA A 164 -7.02 0.47 7.96
C ALA A 164 -6.57 -0.31 9.20
N SER A 165 -6.86 -1.61 9.29
CA SER A 165 -6.45 -2.42 10.44
C SER A 165 -4.94 -2.66 10.48
N ILE A 166 -4.32 -2.79 9.30
CA ILE A 166 -2.87 -2.87 9.15
C ILE A 166 -2.20 -1.59 9.66
N LEU A 167 -2.74 -0.41 9.32
CA LEU A 167 -2.19 0.87 9.77
C LEU A 167 -2.35 1.06 11.26
N LEU A 168 -3.51 0.71 11.83
CA LEU A 168 -3.75 0.81 13.27
C LEU A 168 -2.77 -0.09 14.05
N TYR A 169 -2.59 -1.33 13.60
CA TYR A 169 -1.63 -2.26 14.21
C TYR A 169 -0.20 -1.73 14.13
N LEU A 170 0.23 -1.27 12.95
CA LEU A 170 1.57 -0.70 12.78
C LEU A 170 1.76 0.54 13.66
N GLN A 171 0.77 1.41 13.74
CA GLN A 171 0.79 2.59 14.60
C GLN A 171 0.98 2.17 16.08
N GLN A 172 0.15 1.27 16.59
CA GLN A 172 0.25 0.78 17.96
C GLN A 172 1.59 0.10 18.25
N HIS A 173 2.07 -0.73 17.32
CA HIS A 173 3.38 -1.39 17.46
C HIS A 173 4.53 -0.37 17.50
N PHE A 174 4.47 0.69 16.70
CA PHE A 174 5.48 1.75 16.71
C PHE A 174 5.36 2.66 17.95
N GLU A 175 4.15 3.00 18.37
CA GLU A 175 3.91 3.71 19.63
C GLU A 175 4.48 2.92 20.80
N ASN A 176 4.26 1.61 20.87
CA ASN A 176 4.80 0.76 21.93
C ASN A 176 6.33 0.61 21.86
N ARG A 177 6.90 0.54 20.65
CA ARG A 177 8.36 0.41 20.46
C ARG A 177 9.12 1.69 20.81
N PHE A 178 8.51 2.84 20.58
CA PHE A 178 9.10 4.15 20.87
C PHE A 178 8.52 4.80 22.14
N ALA A 179 7.60 4.13 22.83
CA ALA A 179 7.19 4.51 24.17
C ALA A 179 8.40 4.48 25.09
N SER A 180 8.42 5.41 26.04
CA SER A 180 9.39 5.33 27.14
C SER A 180 9.29 3.94 27.78
N PRO A 181 10.41 3.24 27.98
CA PRO A 181 10.38 1.93 28.63
C PRO A 181 9.69 2.09 29.99
N ASN A 182 8.81 1.14 30.32
CA ASN A 182 8.18 1.10 31.64
C ASN A 182 9.29 0.95 32.67
N LEU A 183 9.48 1.98 33.50
CA LEU A 183 10.48 1.96 34.56
C LEU A 183 10.05 0.92 35.60
N ASP A 184 10.81 -0.16 35.71
CA ASP A 184 10.67 -1.08 36.83
C ASP A 184 11.32 -0.44 38.06
N ILE A 185 10.49 0.06 38.97
CA ILE A 185 10.91 0.74 40.20
C ILE A 185 11.68 -0.24 41.13
N SER A 186 11.55 -1.55 40.92
CA SER A 186 12.33 -2.54 41.66
C SER A 186 13.76 -2.73 41.11
N ASN A 187 14.01 -2.33 39.86
CA ASN A 187 15.29 -2.51 39.20
C ASN A 187 16.18 -1.26 39.35
N LYS A 188 17.27 -1.40 40.12
CA LYS A 188 18.20 -0.30 40.41
C LYS A 188 18.86 0.31 39.17
N THR A 189 19.00 -0.44 38.09
CA THR A 189 19.59 0.08 36.84
C THR A 189 18.64 1.02 36.10
N ASP A 190 17.32 0.77 36.18
CA ASP A 190 16.31 1.57 35.49
C ASP A 190 16.10 2.91 36.21
N ILE A 191 16.18 2.91 37.55
CA ILE A 191 16.21 4.14 38.36
C ILE A 191 17.42 5.00 38.00
N ASN A 192 18.62 4.40 37.94
CA ASN A 192 19.85 5.13 37.59
C ASN A 192 19.80 5.71 36.17
N ALA A 193 19.23 4.97 35.22
CA ALA A 193 19.06 5.44 33.85
C ALA A 193 18.06 6.62 33.77
N ASN A 194 16.97 6.56 34.53
CA ASN A 194 16.00 7.66 34.61
C ASN A 194 16.59 8.92 35.26
N ASP A 195 17.36 8.77 36.35
CA ASP A 195 18.07 9.88 37.01
C ASP A 195 19.08 10.55 36.06
N LEU A 196 19.82 9.75 35.29
CA LEU A 196 20.72 10.27 34.26
C LEU A 196 19.97 11.02 33.16
N TRP A 197 18.82 10.50 32.72
CA TRP A 197 17.98 11.15 31.71
C TRP A 197 17.41 12.48 32.20
N GLN A 198 16.95 12.55 33.45
CA GLN A 198 16.47 13.80 34.06
C GLN A 198 17.59 14.82 34.23
N ARG A 199 18.81 14.40 34.61
CA ARG A 199 19.98 15.29 34.68
C ARG A 199 20.38 15.84 33.31
N LEU A 200 20.23 15.06 32.24
CA LEU A 200 20.55 15.52 30.88
C LEU A 200 19.50 16.48 30.32
N THR A 201 18.22 16.33 30.70
CA THR A 201 17.16 17.23 30.26
C THR A 201 17.14 18.55 31.04
N THR A 202 17.50 18.56 32.32
CA THR A 202 17.69 19.81 33.08
C THR A 202 18.87 20.62 32.55
N VAL A 203 20.01 19.99 32.26
CA VAL A 203 21.19 20.66 31.66
C VAL A 203 20.86 21.28 30.29
N LYS A 204 19.98 20.66 29.50
CA LYS A 204 19.52 21.22 28.22
C LYS A 204 18.64 22.47 28.38
N ASN A 205 17.88 22.56 29.48
CA ASN A 205 17.03 23.71 29.77
C ASN A 205 17.80 24.87 30.42
N ASP A 206 18.89 24.59 31.13
CA ASP A 206 19.76 25.64 31.69
C ASP A 206 20.63 26.29 30.60
N ASN A 207 21.08 25.51 29.60
CA ASN A 207 21.85 26.04 28.47
C ASN A 207 21.03 26.88 27.49
N SER A 208 19.69 26.74 27.46
CA SER A 208 18.82 27.61 26.66
C SER A 208 18.46 28.93 27.34
N ILE A 209 18.81 29.11 28.62
CA ILE A 209 18.61 30.36 29.38
C ILE A 209 19.87 31.26 29.30
N GLN A 210 21.05 30.72 28.96
CA GLN A 210 22.30 31.49 28.85
C GLN A 210 22.62 32.00 27.42
N GLU A 211 21.80 31.68 26.41
CA GLU A 211 21.92 32.20 25.04
C GLU A 211 20.82 33.23 24.66
N GLN A 212 20.25 33.94 25.65
CA GLN A 212 19.49 35.18 25.45
C GLN A 212 20.24 36.36 26.05
#